data_AF-A0A3D5Q3D3-F1
#
_entry.id   AF-A0A3D5Q3D3-F1
#
_cell.length_a   1.000
_cell.length_b   1.000
_cell.length_c   1.000
_cell.angle_alpha   90.00
_cell.angle_beta   90.00
_cell.angle_gamma   90.00
#
_symmetry.space_group_name_H-M   'P 1'
#
loop_
_entity.id
_entity.type
_entity.pdbx_description
1 polymer ?
#
loop_
_entity_poly.entity_id
_entity_poly.type
_entity_poly.pdbx_seq_one_letter_code
_entity_poly.pdbx_strand_id
1 'polypeptide(L)'
;SEQESQAVYVLKKQSIARIDVVNFVSHGISRVQGAEDADHQEQHGQDEVGEEGGSSRPLESYATNLNEQARQGRIDPLIGREHEVERVVQILVRRRKNNPLLVGEA
;
A
#
# COMPACT_ATOMS: atom_id res chain seq x y z
N SER A 1 6.61 -17.22 -8.10
CA SER A 1 5.35 -17.13 -7.33
C SER A 1 5.45 -16.00 -6.31
N GLU A 2 4.35 -15.37 -5.86
CA GLU A 2 4.40 -14.34 -4.78
C GLU A 2 5.12 -14.87 -3.53
N GLN A 3 4.97 -16.17 -3.25
CA GLN A 3 5.60 -16.88 -2.14
C GLN A 3 7.13 -17.02 -2.27
N GLU A 4 7.67 -16.83 -3.47
CA GLU A 4 9.10 -16.95 -3.81
C GLU A 4 9.74 -15.58 -4.08
N SER A 5 9.02 -14.48 -3.86
CA SER A 5 9.54 -13.14 -4.08
C SER A 5 10.69 -12.82 -3.11
N GLN A 6 11.66 -12.05 -3.60
CA GLN A 6 12.79 -11.54 -2.79
C GLN A 6 12.30 -10.78 -1.55
N ALA A 7 11.16 -10.09 -1.65
CA ALA A 7 10.55 -9.40 -0.51
C ALA A 7 10.16 -10.37 0.61
N VAL A 8 9.60 -11.54 0.27
CA VAL A 8 9.24 -12.59 1.24
C VAL A 8 10.49 -13.18 1.87
N TYR A 9 11.57 -13.35 1.11
CA TYR A 9 12.85 -13.82 1.64
C TYR A 9 13.44 -12.85 2.69
N VAL A 10 13.44 -11.55 2.41
CA VAL A 10 13.96 -10.54 3.33
C VAL A 10 13.13 -10.46 4.61
N LEU A 11 11.80 -10.48 4.50
CA LEU A 11 10.91 -10.45 5.67
C LEU A 11 11.10 -11.68 6.58
N LYS A 12 11.26 -12.87 5.99
CA LYS A 12 11.57 -14.10 6.74
C LYS A 12 12.91 -14.00 7.48
N LYS A 13 13.93 -13.39 6.87
CA LYS A 13 15.24 -13.17 7.51
C LYS A 13 15.14 -12.29 8.76
N GLN A 14 14.19 -11.36 8.77
CA GLN A 14 13.88 -10.48 9.91
C GLN A 14 12.85 -11.10 10.87
N SER A 15 12.51 -12.38 10.73
CA SER A 15 11.48 -13.06 11.53
C SER A 15 10.08 -12.40 11.47
N ILE A 16 9.76 -11.70 10.39
CA ILE A 16 8.45 -11.09 10.17
C ILE A 16 7.60 -12.07 9.36
N ALA A 17 6.51 -12.56 9.95
CA ALA A 17 5.58 -13.44 9.26
C ALA A 17 4.51 -12.63 8.50
N ARG A 18 3.94 -13.23 7.46
CA ARG A 18 2.85 -12.62 6.68
C ARG A 18 1.67 -12.20 7.58
N ILE A 19 1.36 -13.00 8.59
CA ILE A 19 0.26 -12.71 9.53
C ILE A 19 0.53 -11.44 10.35
N ASP A 20 1.78 -11.16 10.69
CA ASP A 20 2.15 -9.95 11.43
C ASP A 20 1.93 -8.70 10.59
N VAL A 21 2.30 -8.75 9.30
CA VAL A 21 2.08 -7.65 8.35
C VAL A 21 0.59 -7.40 8.13
N VAL A 22 -0.20 -8.47 7.97
CA VAL A 22 -1.65 -8.35 7.78
C VAL A 22 -2.32 -7.78 9.04
N ASN A 23 -1.96 -8.28 10.22
CA ASN A 23 -2.51 -7.78 11.48
C ASN A 23 -2.13 -6.33 11.74
N PHE A 24 -0.91 -5.93 11.41
CA PHE A 24 -0.47 -4.54 11.54
C PHE A 24 -1.22 -3.61 10.57
N VAL A 25 -1.40 -4.01 9.31
CA VAL A 25 -2.13 -3.19 8.33
C VAL A 25 -3.61 -3.10 8.65
N SER A 26 -4.22 -4.17 9.14
CA SER A 26 -5.66 -4.21 9.43
C SER A 26 -6.04 -3.63 10.80
N HIS A 27 -5.17 -3.76 11.81
CA HIS A 27 -5.52 -3.44 13.20
C HIS A 27 -4.44 -2.62 13.93
N GLY A 28 -3.34 -2.25 13.28
CA GLY A 28 -2.27 -1.44 13.90
C GLY A 28 -1.44 -2.16 14.96
N ILE A 29 -1.68 -3.46 15.21
CA ILE A 29 -1.04 -4.20 16.30
C ILE A 29 0.40 -4.57 15.91
N SER A 30 1.40 -3.95 16.56
CA SER A 30 2.81 -4.28 16.42
C SER A 30 3.27 -5.22 17.55
N ARG A 31 4.07 -6.24 17.22
CA ARG A 31 4.63 -7.20 18.20
C ARG A 31 5.86 -6.69 18.95
N VAL A 32 6.36 -5.48 18.67
CA VAL A 32 7.51 -4.92 19.37
C VAL A 32 7.02 -4.14 20.61
N GLN A 33 7.50 -4.58 21.78
CA GLN A 33 6.99 -4.34 23.13
C GLN A 33 6.84 -2.87 23.56
N GLY A 34 5.70 -2.59 24.21
CA GLY A 34 5.68 -1.88 25.50
C GLY A 34 5.19 -0.42 25.51
N ALA A 35 3.88 -0.20 25.41
CA ALA A 35 3.16 0.80 26.19
C ALA A 35 1.65 0.51 26.11
N GLU A 36 1.04 0.47 27.28
CA GLU A 36 -0.40 0.44 27.61
C GLU A 36 -1.18 1.40 26.67
N ASP A 37 -2.31 1.02 26.07
CA ASP A 37 -3.57 0.77 26.74
C ASP A 37 -4.40 -0.32 26.04
N ALA A 38 -4.81 -1.29 26.84
CA ALA A 38 -6.02 -2.03 26.57
C ALA A 38 -7.18 -1.23 27.14
N ASP A 39 -8.02 -0.64 26.28
CA ASP A 39 -9.44 -0.57 26.62
C ASP A 39 -10.32 -0.76 25.39
N HIS A 40 -11.40 -1.48 25.63
CA HIS A 40 -12.33 -2.03 24.65
C HIS A 40 -13.21 -0.96 24.02
N GLN A 41 -13.59 -1.15 22.75
CA GLN A 41 -15.01 -1.12 22.39
C GLN A 41 -15.29 -1.89 21.09
N GLU A 42 -15.86 -3.08 21.27
CA GLU A 42 -16.78 -3.65 20.28
C GLU A 42 -18.00 -2.73 20.20
N GLN A 43 -18.34 -2.22 19.01
CA GLN A 43 -19.67 -2.28 18.40
C GLN A 43 -19.85 -1.23 17.28
N HIS A 44 -20.76 -1.59 16.38
CA HIS A 44 -21.46 -0.76 15.41
C HIS A 44 -20.73 -0.41 14.11
N GLY A 45 -21.20 -1.05 13.04
CA GLY A 45 -21.15 -0.43 11.72
C GLY A 45 -22.09 0.78 11.69
N GLN A 46 -21.60 1.87 11.12
CA GLN A 46 -22.27 2.64 10.08
C GLN A 46 -21.25 3.65 9.53
N ASP A 47 -21.36 3.97 8.25
CA ASP A 47 -20.59 5.00 7.56
C ASP A 47 -20.45 6.27 8.38
N GLU A 48 -19.24 6.65 8.82
CA GLU A 48 -18.86 8.06 8.97
C GLU A 48 -17.35 8.24 8.73
N VAL A 49 -17.05 9.26 7.93
CA VAL A 49 -15.73 9.76 7.61
C VAL A 49 -15.18 10.43 8.87
N GLY A 50 -14.42 9.68 9.67
CA GLY A 50 -13.75 10.18 10.87
C GLY A 50 -12.24 10.26 10.66
N GLU A 51 -11.71 11.47 10.57
CA GLU A 51 -10.30 11.72 10.87
C GLU A 51 -10.06 11.42 12.36
N GLU A 52 -9.39 10.31 12.66
CA GLU A 52 -8.79 10.08 13.97
C GLU A 52 -7.28 9.89 13.81
N GLY A 53 -6.55 10.85 14.39
CA GLY A 53 -5.10 10.92 14.38
C GLY A 53 -4.45 9.93 15.34
N GLY A 54 -3.15 9.70 15.11
CA GLY A 54 -2.29 9.05 16.10
C GLY A 54 -1.77 7.66 15.74
N SER A 55 -1.68 7.30 14.46
CA SER A 55 -0.76 6.25 14.02
C SER A 55 0.07 6.83 12.88
N SER A 56 1.41 6.71 12.92
CA SER A 56 2.26 7.20 11.84
C SER A 56 1.74 6.58 10.54
N ARG A 57 1.12 7.36 9.66
CA ARG A 57 0.55 6.85 8.41
C ARG A 57 1.72 6.25 7.62
N PRO A 58 1.89 4.91 7.56
CA PRO A 58 3.13 4.34 7.03
C PRO A 58 3.32 4.69 5.55
N LEU A 59 2.21 4.93 4.84
CA LEU A 59 2.21 5.41 3.48
C LEU A 59 2.79 6.83 3.35
N GLU A 60 2.58 7.71 4.32
CA GLU A 60 3.18 9.05 4.30
C GLU A 60 4.67 9.01 4.66
N SER A 61 5.08 8.08 5.53
CA SER A 61 6.48 7.92 5.92
C SER A 61 7.35 7.24 4.86
N TYR A 62 6.78 6.30 4.08
CA TYR A 62 7.55 5.42 3.19
C TYR A 62 7.16 5.50 1.71
N ALA A 63 6.06 6.16 1.37
CA ALA A 63 5.59 6.25 0.00
C ALA A 63 5.31 7.70 -0.41
N THR A 64 5.28 7.92 -1.72
CA THR A 64 5.01 9.21 -2.33
C THR A 64 3.70 9.13 -3.11
N ASN A 65 2.75 10.01 -2.82
CA ASN A 65 1.50 10.07 -3.57
C ASN A 65 1.69 10.84 -4.89
N LEU A 66 1.83 10.10 -5.99
CA LEU A 66 2.04 10.66 -7.33
C LEU A 66 0.80 11.41 -7.86
N ASN A 67 -0.41 11.01 -7.48
CA ASN A 67 -1.63 11.71 -7.91
C ASN A 67 -1.68 13.13 -7.35
N GLU A 68 -1.26 13.29 -6.08
CA GLU A 68 -1.20 14.59 -5.44
C GLU A 68 -0.12 15.48 -6.06
N GLN A 69 1.05 14.91 -6.37
CA GLN A 69 2.09 15.64 -7.09
C GLN A 69 1.65 16.09 -8.49
N ALA A 70 0.93 15.24 -9.21
CA ALA A 70 0.36 15.59 -10.52
C ALA A 70 -0.66 16.74 -10.41
N ARG A 71 -1.56 16.72 -9.42
CA ARG A 71 -2.51 17.82 -9.18
C ARG A 71 -1.84 19.14 -8.85
N GLN A 72 -0.71 19.08 -8.17
CA GLN A 72 0.11 20.24 -7.84
C GLN A 72 1.03 20.70 -8.99
N GLY A 73 0.96 20.05 -10.16
CA GLY A 73 1.77 20.39 -11.33
C GLY A 73 3.25 20.06 -11.18
N ARG A 74 3.62 19.18 -10.23
CA ARG A 74 5.01 18.77 -9.98
C ARG A 74 5.47 17.60 -10.87
N ILE A 75 4.60 17.07 -11.71
CA ILE A 75 4.88 15.99 -12.65
C ILE A 75 4.74 16.52 -14.08
N ASP A 76 5.78 16.32 -14.88
CA ASP A 76 5.79 16.72 -16.29
C ASP A 76 4.86 15.84 -17.14
N PRO A 77 4.25 16.39 -18.20
CA PRO A 77 3.43 15.61 -19.11
C PRO A 77 4.24 14.51 -19.81
N LEU A 78 3.66 13.33 -19.92
CA LEU A 78 4.30 12.18 -20.56
C LEU A 78 4.10 12.24 -22.08
N ILE A 79 5.19 12.43 -22.84
CA ILE A 79 5.15 12.59 -24.31
C ILE A 79 5.42 11.25 -24.99
N GLY A 80 4.58 10.89 -25.98
CA GLY A 80 4.84 9.76 -26.89
C GLY A 80 4.64 8.36 -26.30
N ARG A 81 4.02 8.25 -25.13
CA ARG A 81 3.73 6.95 -24.46
C ARG A 81 2.24 6.65 -24.31
N GLU A 82 1.45 7.13 -25.27
CA GLU A 82 -0.02 7.05 -25.25
C GLU A 82 -0.49 5.58 -25.27
N HIS A 83 0.13 4.74 -26.08
CA HIS A 83 -0.23 3.32 -26.21
C HIS A 83 0.07 2.53 -24.93
N GLU A 84 1.18 2.82 -24.26
CA GLU A 84 1.55 2.18 -23.00
C GLU A 84 0.57 2.58 -21.89
N VAL A 85 0.24 3.87 -21.79
CA VAL A 85 -0.75 4.37 -20.82
C VAL A 85 -2.11 3.73 -21.06
N GLU A 86 -2.57 3.69 -22.31
CA GLU A 86 -3.85 3.05 -22.66
C GLU A 86 -3.86 1.57 -22.25
N ARG A 87 -2.78 0.83 -22.55
CA ARG A 87 -2.65 -0.58 -22.17
C ARG A 87 -2.64 -0.78 -20.65
N VAL A 88 -1.97 0.09 -19.91
CA VAL A 88 -1.95 0.06 -18.43
C VAL A 88 -3.37 0.24 -17.89
N VAL A 89 -4.12 1.23 -18.37
CA VAL A 89 -5.50 1.47 -17.95
C VAL A 89 -6.39 0.25 -18.25
N GLN A 90 -6.29 -0.32 -19.45
CA GLN A 90 -7.03 -1.53 -19.83
C GLN A 90 -6.74 -2.73 -18.91
N ILE A 91 -5.50 -2.87 -18.43
CA ILE A 91 -5.12 -3.94 -17.50
C ILE A 91 -5.71 -3.68 -16.11
N LEU A 92 -5.62 -2.44 -15.60
CA LEU A 92 -6.09 -2.06 -14.27
C LEU A 92 -7.59 -2.28 -14.06
N VAL A 93 -8.40 -2.12 -15.13
CA VAL A 93 -9.87 -2.30 -15.08
C VAL A 93 -10.30 -3.78 -15.01
N ARG A 94 -9.39 -4.75 -15.19
CA ARG A 94 -9.73 -6.18 -15.16
C ARG A 94 -10.11 -6.64 -13.75
N ARG A 95 -11.03 -7.61 -13.66
CA ARG A 95 -11.37 -8.26 -12.37
C ARG A 95 -10.29 -9.20 -11.84
N ARG A 96 -9.42 -9.72 -12.70
CA ARG A 96 -8.33 -10.65 -12.35
C ARG A 96 -7.09 -10.29 -13.17
N LYS A 97 -5.90 -10.50 -12.59
CA LYS A 97 -4.61 -10.15 -13.19
C LYS A 97 -4.56 -8.68 -13.65
N ASN A 98 -4.97 -7.79 -12.76
CA ASN A 98 -5.04 -6.35 -12.99
C ASN A 98 -3.75 -5.61 -12.63
N ASN A 99 -2.69 -6.32 -12.25
CA ASN A 99 -1.38 -5.73 -11.96
C ASN A 99 -0.57 -5.63 -13.26
N PRO A 100 -0.43 -4.44 -13.88
CA PRO A 100 0.38 -4.26 -15.07
C PRO A 100 1.86 -4.46 -14.74
N LEU A 101 2.59 -5.08 -15.65
CA LEU A 101 4.05 -5.21 -15.60
C LEU A 101 4.62 -4.54 -16.85
N LEU A 102 5.37 -3.47 -16.65
CA LEU A 102 6.05 -2.75 -17.72
C LEU A 102 7.46 -3.32 -17.85
N VAL A 103 7.83 -3.72 -19.07
CA VAL A 103 9.14 -4.27 -19.41
C VAL A 103 9.75 -3.46 -20.54
N GLY A 104 11.04 -3.14 -20.44
CA GLY A 104 11.75 -2.32 -21.41
C GLY A 104 13.22 -2.13 -21.00
N GLU A 105 13.99 -1.46 -21.85
CA GLU A 105 15.35 -1.03 -21.55
C GLU A 105 15.34 0.12 -20.53
N ALA A 106 16.37 0.17 -19.68
CA ALA A 106 16.53 1.16 -18.61
C ALA A 106 17.45 2.30 -19.02
#